data_AF-A0A9E4EIW2-F1
#
_entry.id   AF-A0A9E4EIW2-F1
#
_cell.length_a   1.000
_cell.length_b   1.000
_cell.length_c   1.000
_cell.angle_alpha   90.00
_cell.angle_beta   90.00
_cell.angle_gamma   90.00
#
_symmetry.space_group_name_H-M   'P 1'
#
loop_
_entity.id
_entity.type
_entity.pdbx_description
1 polymer ?
#
loop_
_entity_poly.entity_id
_entity_poly.type
_entity_poly.pdbx_seq_one_letter_code
_entity_poly.pdbx_strand_id
1 'polypeptide(L)'
;KVRGLGQGRGRTMVWEPEIDEMKRRRAFAEQMGGEAGIAEQRRRGKLTVRERIDLMTDAGSFQEIGQLAGAATYENGPRPPLQHDHRPW
;
A
#
# COMPACT_ATOMS: atom_id res chain seq x y z
N LYS A 1 7.01 -9.22 -49.47
CA LYS A 1 7.41 -7.94 -48.83
C LYS A 1 6.30 -7.49 -47.88
N VAL A 2 6.22 -8.09 -46.69
CA VAL A 2 5.29 -7.68 -45.63
C VAL A 2 6.02 -6.68 -44.75
N ARG A 3 5.52 -5.44 -44.71
CA ARG A 3 6.11 -4.35 -43.92
C ARG A 3 5.76 -4.56 -42.44
N GLY A 4 6.74 -4.25 -41.59
CA GLY A 4 6.76 -4.59 -40.17
C GLY A 4 5.62 -4.01 -39.35
N LEU A 5 5.24 -4.79 -38.35
CA LEU A 5 4.39 -4.38 -37.25
C LEU A 5 5.07 -3.24 -36.50
N GLY A 6 4.40 -2.09 -36.47
CA GLY A 6 4.81 -0.93 -35.70
C GLY A 6 4.87 -1.27 -34.22
N GLN A 7 6.05 -1.03 -33.65
CA GLN A 7 6.40 -1.09 -32.25
C GLN A 7 5.27 -0.54 -31.36
N GLY A 8 4.75 -1.37 -30.45
CA GLY A 8 3.88 -0.91 -29.36
C GLY A 8 4.66 0.03 -28.46
N ARG A 9 4.35 1.32 -28.52
CA ARG A 9 4.89 2.34 -27.59
C ARG A 9 4.69 1.86 -26.15
N GLY A 10 5.78 1.83 -25.38
CA GLY A 10 5.81 1.44 -23.98
C GLY A 10 4.77 2.22 -23.18
N ARG A 11 3.85 1.48 -22.56
CA ARG A 11 2.95 2.01 -21.54
C ARG A 11 3.75 2.20 -20.25
N THR A 12 4.33 3.38 -20.06
CA THR A 12 4.36 3.94 -18.71
C THR A 12 2.90 4.29 -18.41
N MET A 13 2.22 3.44 -17.64
CA MET A 13 0.83 3.68 -17.27
C MET A 13 0.76 4.93 -16.39
N VAL A 14 -0.19 5.80 -16.70
CA VAL A 14 -0.53 7.03 -15.97
C VAL A 14 -0.71 6.83 -14.45
N TRP A 15 -0.81 5.58 -13.99
CA TRP A 15 -1.09 5.16 -12.62
C TRP A 15 0.12 4.60 -11.85
N GLU A 16 1.30 4.49 -12.45
CA GLU A 16 2.46 3.94 -11.73
C GLU A 16 2.79 4.68 -10.42
N PRO A 17 2.81 6.04 -10.39
CA PRO A 17 3.06 6.77 -9.15
C PRO A 17 2.04 6.45 -8.04
N GLU A 18 0.77 6.28 -8.41
CA GLU A 18 -0.33 5.96 -7.49
C GLU A 18 -0.23 4.53 -6.96
N ILE A 19 0.14 3.59 -7.84
CA ILE A 19 0.38 2.19 -7.47
C ILE A 19 1.54 2.12 -6.47
N ASP A 20 2.62 2.86 -6.72
CA ASP A 20 3.80 2.85 -5.85
C ASP A 20 3.53 3.52 -4.50
N GLU A 21 2.78 4.61 -4.48
CA GLU A 21 2.31 5.22 -3.22
C GLU A 21 1.38 4.26 -2.45
N MET A 22 0.49 3.55 -3.13
CA MET A 22 -0.36 2.54 -2.49
C MET A 22 0.51 1.44 -1.86
N LYS A 23 1.50 0.90 -2.58
CA LYS A 23 2.43 -0.10 -2.02
C LYS A 23 3.17 0.43 -0.79
N ARG A 24 3.66 1.66 -0.85
CA ARG A 24 4.34 2.31 0.27
C ARG A 24 3.46 2.37 1.52
N ARG A 25 2.20 2.79 1.38
CA ARG A 25 1.27 2.87 2.51
C ARG A 25 0.93 1.50 3.09
N ARG A 26 0.80 0.46 2.24
CA ARG A 26 0.60 -0.91 2.70
C ARG A 26 1.79 -1.39 3.54
N ALA A 27 3.00 -1.19 3.05
CA ALA A 27 4.22 -1.54 3.78
C ALA A 27 4.33 -0.78 5.13
N PHE A 28 3.85 0.47 5.19
CA PHE A 28 3.78 1.21 6.44
C PHE A 28 2.72 0.64 7.40
N ALA A 29 1.53 0.32 6.91
CA ALA A 29 0.45 -0.28 7.72
C ALA A 29 0.84 -1.65 8.30
N GLU A 30 1.65 -2.43 7.57
CA GLU A 30 2.20 -3.71 8.04
C GLU A 30 3.15 -3.56 9.25
N GLN A 31 3.83 -2.41 9.37
CA GLN A 31 4.70 -2.10 10.51
C GLN A 31 3.90 -1.77 11.79
N MET A 32 2.58 -1.59 11.70
CA MET A 32 1.71 -1.25 12.83
C MET A 32 2.21 0.02 13.54
N GLY A 33 2.41 -0.03 14.86
CA GLY A 33 2.97 1.06 15.66
C GLY A 33 4.50 1.13 15.65
N GLY A 34 5.15 0.54 14.64
CA GLY A 34 6.60 0.38 14.55
C GLY A 34 7.18 -0.54 15.61
N GLU A 35 8.51 -0.61 15.66
CA GLU A 35 9.24 -1.48 16.59
C GLU A 35 8.85 -1.23 18.05
N ALA A 36 8.72 0.04 18.45
CA ALA A 36 8.32 0.41 19.79
C ALA A 36 6.92 -0.11 20.16
N GLY A 37 5.96 0.02 19.25
CA GLY A 37 4.60 -0.49 19.46
C GLY A 37 4.56 -2.02 19.55
N ILE A 38 5.31 -2.72 18.69
CA ILE A 38 5.43 -4.17 18.71
C ILE A 38 6.07 -4.64 20.02
N ALA A 39 7.17 -4.01 20.42
CA ALA A 39 7.88 -4.31 21.66
C ALA A 39 6.96 -4.12 22.89
N GLU A 40 6.17 -3.06 22.93
CA GLU A 40 5.24 -2.80 24.04
C GLU A 40 4.12 -3.85 24.12
N GLN A 41 3.59 -4.31 22.98
CA GLN A 41 2.61 -5.42 22.99
C GLN A 41 3.22 -6.68 23.58
N ARG A 42 4.41 -7.07 23.10
CA ARG A 42 5.12 -8.27 23.56
C ARG A 42 5.52 -8.15 25.04
N ARG A 43 5.98 -6.98 25.48
CA ARG A 43 6.32 -6.70 26.89
C ARG A 43 5.13 -6.89 27.82
N ARG A 44 3.92 -6.60 27.34
CA ARG A 44 2.65 -6.85 28.06
C ARG A 44 2.16 -8.30 27.97
N GLY A 45 2.95 -9.21 27.40
CA GLY A 45 2.55 -10.60 27.16
C GLY A 45 1.47 -10.75 26.09
N LYS A 46 1.32 -9.75 25.19
CA LYS A 46 0.31 -9.76 24.13
C LYS A 46 0.96 -10.04 22.78
N LEU A 47 0.21 -10.75 21.94
CA LEU A 47 0.48 -10.82 20.51
C LEU A 47 0.04 -9.54 19.82
N THR A 48 0.78 -9.15 18.79
CA THR A 48 0.38 -8.11 17.84
C THR A 48 -0.88 -8.54 17.07
N VAL A 49 -1.50 -7.61 16.34
CA VAL A 49 -2.66 -7.96 15.51
C VAL A 49 -2.28 -8.92 14.37
N ARG A 50 -1.11 -8.74 13.77
CA ARG A 50 -0.62 -9.58 12.66
C ARG A 50 -0.33 -11.01 13.12
N GLU A 51 0.38 -11.16 14.24
CA GLU A 51 0.62 -12.48 14.85
C GLU A 51 -0.69 -13.21 15.21
N ARG A 52 -1.72 -12.49 15.65
CA ARG A 52 -3.03 -13.11 15.94
C ARG A 52 -3.73 -13.57 14.67
N ILE A 53 -3.69 -12.79 13.60
CA ILE A 53 -4.27 -13.17 12.31
C ILE A 53 -3.59 -14.45 11.81
N ASP A 54 -2.26 -14.49 11.81
CA ASP A 54 -1.48 -15.65 11.34
C ASP A 54 -1.80 -16.94 12.11
N LEU A 55 -2.15 -16.85 13.39
CA LEU A 55 -2.56 -18.01 14.19
C LEU A 55 -4.01 -18.46 13.95
N MET A 56 -4.88 -17.56 13.46
CA MET A 56 -6.31 -17.84 13.27
C MET A 56 -6.67 -18.25 11.84
N THR A 57 -5.80 -17.97 10.87
CA THR A 57 -6.10 -18.16 9.45
C THR A 57 -5.13 -19.12 8.80
N ASP A 58 -5.62 -19.93 7.86
CA ASP A 58 -4.75 -20.73 7.01
C ASP A 58 -3.87 -19.83 6.14
N ALA A 59 -2.63 -20.26 5.90
CA ALA A 59 -1.68 -19.50 5.10
C ALA A 59 -2.26 -19.16 3.71
N GLY A 60 -2.25 -17.87 3.38
CA GLY A 60 -2.76 -17.35 2.10
C GLY A 60 -4.28 -17.24 1.99
N SER A 61 -5.04 -17.60 3.02
CA SER A 61 -6.52 -17.50 3.01
C SER A 61 -7.04 -16.12 3.40
N PHE A 62 -6.26 -15.35 4.17
CA PHE A 62 -6.71 -14.07 4.71
C PHE A 62 -6.77 -12.98 3.64
N GLN A 63 -7.94 -12.34 3.51
CA GLN A 63 -8.15 -11.17 2.66
C GLN A 63 -8.47 -9.95 3.52
N GLU A 64 -7.61 -8.94 3.46
CA GLU A 64 -7.75 -7.74 4.29
C GLU A 64 -8.55 -6.64 3.57
N ILE A 65 -9.54 -6.07 4.26
CA ILE A 65 -10.32 -4.92 3.80
C ILE A 65 -10.00 -3.73 4.70
N GLY A 66 -9.80 -2.55 4.10
CA GLY A 66 -9.60 -1.31 4.85
C GLY A 66 -8.20 -1.14 5.44
N GLN A 67 -7.18 -1.82 4.90
CA GLN A 67 -5.78 -1.71 5.38
C GLN A 67 -5.24 -0.27 5.42
N LEU A 68 -5.76 0.62 4.56
CA LEU A 68 -5.38 2.03 4.49
C LEU A 68 -6.40 2.98 5.14
N ALA A 69 -7.33 2.46 5.94
CA ALA A 69 -8.31 3.27 6.63
C ALA A 69 -7.63 4.17 7.70
N GLY A 70 -8.15 5.38 7.86
CA GLY A 70 -7.62 6.38 8.78
C GLY A 70 -7.03 7.60 8.06
N ALA A 71 -6.52 8.54 8.85
CA ALA A 71 -5.86 9.74 8.36
C ALA A 71 -4.35 9.63 8.62
N ALA A 72 -3.55 10.07 7.64
CA ALA A 72 -2.10 10.14 7.76
C ALA A 72 -1.65 11.60 7.78
N THR A 73 -0.75 11.93 8.70
CA THR A 73 0.05 13.15 8.67
C THR A 73 1.42 12.82 8.10
N TYR A 74 1.91 13.68 7.21
CA TYR A 74 3.22 13.53 6.60
C TYR A 74 4.09 14.68 7.09
N GLU A 75 5.34 14.39 7.45
CA GLU A 75 6.29 15.42 7.93
C GLU A 75 6.48 16.54 6.91
N ASN A 76 6.41 16.22 5.61
CA ASN A 76 6.59 17.19 4.50
C ASN A 76 5.28 17.84 4.04
N GLY A 77 4.23 17.83 4.87
CA GLY A 77 2.90 18.35 4.51
C GLY A 77 2.10 17.36 3.66
N PRO A 78 0.80 17.65 3.41
CA PRO A 78 -0.07 16.75 2.65
C PRO A 78 0.53 16.48 1.27
N ARG A 79 0.35 15.25 0.76
CA ARG A 79 0.78 14.89 -0.59
C ARG A 79 0.24 15.93 -1.59
N PRO A 80 1.07 16.44 -2.52
CA PRO A 80 0.56 17.31 -3.59
C PRO A 80 -0.59 16.61 -4.34
N PRO A 81 -1.58 17.37 -4.84
CA PRO A 81 -2.73 16.80 -5.54
C PRO A 81 -2.28 15.89 -6.70
N LEU A 82 -3.06 14.83 -6.98
CA LEU A 82 -2.77 13.93 -8.09
C LEU A 82 -2.79 14.78 -9.36
N GLN A 83 -1.76 14.66 -10.22
CA GLN A 83 -1.79 15.26 -11.55
C GLN A 83 -2.73 14.44 -12.43
N HIS A 84 -4.05 14.53 -12.18
CA HIS A 84 -5.03 14.03 -13.13
C HIS A 84 -5.38 15.12 -14.12
N ASP A 85 -5.38 14.75 -15.40
CA ASP A 85 -6.06 15.46 -16.47
C ASP A 85 -7.52 15.66 -16.07
N HIS A 86 -7.84 16.86 -15.60
CA HIS A 86 -9.21 17.33 -15.37
C HIS A 86 -9.89 17.55 -16.73
N ARG A 87 -10.17 16.49 -17.49
CA ARG A 87 -11.17 16.65 -18.55
C ARG A 87 -12.55 16.71 -17.89
N PRO A 88 -13.32 17.77 -18.12
CA PRO A 88 -14.74 17.72 -17.85
C PRO A 88 -15.34 16.60 -18.72
N TRP A 89 -16.33 15.93 -18.14
CA TRP A 89 -17.14 14.89 -18.79
C TRP A 89 -17.67 15.33 -20.14
#